data_AF-A0AAN7PFG2-F1
#
_entry.id   AF-A0AAN7PFG2-F1
#
_cell.length_a   1.000
_cell.length_b   1.000
_cell.length_c   1.000
_cell.angle_alpha   90.00
_cell.angle_beta   90.00
_cell.angle_gamma   90.00
#
_symmetry.space_group_name_H-M   'P 1'
#
loop_
_entity.id
_entity.type
_entity.pdbx_description
1 polymer ?
#
loop_
_entity_poly.entity_id
_entity_poly.type
_entity_poly.pdbx_seq_one_letter_code
_entity_poly.pdbx_strand_id
1 'polypeptide(L)'
;MIEWATAESRLKGDTSINQVIISQINTETQRSEEVLRQLVEITLYLAENNIAFRGSSSKVFTKNNGNFLGLVQLLGKFDAVLLEHLRKVTYRETKFYLLSVSIQNEIINMLGSKVKESIIKKIKTKYFSVIFDCTPDISHKEQTSLTIRYVSKKSDDINIEESFITYQVAEETTGEALTDLIFKEIAKCGLNIKNCRGQCYDNAANMAGIHKGV
;
A
#
# COMPACT_ATOMS: atom_id res chain seq x y z
N MET A 1 33.47 15.35 -46.77
CA MET A 1 32.34 14.77 -47.55
C MET A 1 31.95 13.35 -47.09
N ILE A 2 32.82 12.61 -46.41
CA ILE A 2 32.53 11.23 -45.94
C ILE A 2 31.72 11.20 -44.63
N GLU A 3 31.94 12.17 -43.73
CA GLU A 3 31.21 12.22 -42.44
C GLU A 3 29.71 12.45 -42.59
N TRP A 4 29.28 13.29 -43.54
CA TRP A 4 27.87 13.58 -43.77
C TRP A 4 27.11 12.35 -44.27
N ALA A 5 27.69 11.62 -45.23
CA ALA A 5 27.12 10.39 -45.76
C ALA A 5 27.08 9.28 -44.69
N THR A 6 28.08 9.23 -43.81
CA THR A 6 28.11 8.30 -42.66
C THR A 6 27.05 8.65 -41.63
N ALA A 7 26.85 9.94 -41.33
CA ALA A 7 25.80 10.40 -40.41
C ALA A 7 24.39 10.12 -40.96
N GLU A 8 24.15 10.40 -42.25
CA GLU A 8 22.88 10.13 -42.91
C GLU A 8 22.56 8.62 -42.94
N SER A 9 23.56 7.78 -43.23
CA SER A 9 23.41 6.32 -43.18
C SER A 9 23.11 5.82 -41.76
N ARG A 10 23.70 6.43 -40.71
CA ARG A 10 23.42 6.06 -39.31
C ARG A 10 22.03 6.49 -38.85
N LEU A 11 21.57 7.67 -39.29
CA LEU A 11 20.21 8.15 -39.04
C LEU A 11 19.14 7.28 -39.70
N LYS A 12 19.44 6.75 -40.90
CA LYS A 12 18.55 5.83 -41.64
C LYS A 12 18.57 4.39 -41.12
N GLY A 13 19.64 3.97 -40.43
CA GLY A 13 19.90 2.57 -40.10
C GLY A 13 19.72 2.17 -38.62
N ASP A 14 19.01 2.96 -37.81
CA ASP A 14 18.82 2.73 -36.36
C ASP A 14 20.11 2.58 -35.52
N THR A 15 21.27 3.01 -36.05
CA THR A 15 22.59 2.85 -35.40
C THR A 15 23.12 4.14 -34.78
N SER A 16 22.30 5.19 -34.71
CA SER A 16 22.71 6.42 -34.03
C SER A 16 22.89 6.18 -32.53
N ILE A 17 23.80 6.93 -31.91
CA ILE A 17 24.04 6.86 -30.46
C ILE A 17 22.72 7.08 -29.70
N ASN A 18 21.87 8.00 -30.17
CA ASN A 18 20.56 8.25 -29.57
C ASN A 18 19.64 7.02 -29.63
N GLN A 19 19.55 6.34 -30.77
CA GLN A 19 18.73 5.13 -30.89
C GLN A 19 19.24 3.99 -30.00
N VAL A 20 20.57 3.82 -29.91
CA VAL A 20 21.17 2.84 -28.99
C VAL A 20 20.87 3.18 -27.52
N ILE A 21 20.93 4.45 -27.14
CA ILE A 21 20.58 4.87 -25.77
C ILE A 21 19.09 4.64 -25.51
N ILE A 22 18.21 4.99 -26.45
CA ILE A 22 16.76 4.80 -26.32
C ILE A 22 16.43 3.30 -26.20
N SER A 23 17.03 2.45 -27.02
CA SER A 23 16.79 1.00 -26.94
C SER A 23 17.26 0.42 -25.61
N GLN A 24 18.40 0.88 -25.08
CA GLN A 24 18.89 0.48 -23.77
C GLN A 24 17.98 0.95 -22.63
N ILE A 25 17.48 2.19 -22.69
CA ILE A 25 16.50 2.71 -21.73
C ILE A 25 15.23 1.86 -21.75
N ASN A 26 14.67 1.59 -22.94
CA ASN A 26 13.45 0.79 -23.08
C ASN A 26 13.63 -0.62 -22.52
N THR A 27 14.79 -1.24 -22.76
CA THR A 27 15.12 -2.56 -22.23
C THR A 27 15.18 -2.57 -20.69
N GLU A 28 15.81 -1.57 -20.08
CA GLU A 28 15.85 -1.45 -18.62
C GLU A 28 14.49 -1.09 -18.01
N THR A 29 13.66 -0.31 -18.71
CA THR A 29 12.28 -0.01 -18.31
C THR A 29 11.45 -1.28 -18.28
N GLN A 30 11.45 -2.05 -19.37
CA GLN A 30 10.70 -3.31 -19.45
C GLN A 30 11.13 -4.29 -18.34
N ARG A 31 12.44 -4.44 -18.14
CA ARG A 31 12.98 -5.26 -17.04
C ARG A 31 12.49 -4.78 -15.68
N SER A 32 12.45 -3.47 -15.46
CA SER A 32 12.00 -2.89 -14.19
C SER A 32 10.50 -3.08 -13.96
N GLU A 33 9.69 -3.00 -15.01
CA GLU A 33 8.25 -3.31 -14.96
C GLU A 33 7.99 -4.76 -14.62
N GLU A 34 8.73 -5.69 -15.23
CA GLU A 34 8.63 -7.13 -14.95
C GLU A 34 9.00 -7.44 -13.49
N VAL A 35 10.10 -6.86 -12.99
CA VAL A 35 10.48 -6.98 -11.57
C VAL A 35 9.38 -6.41 -10.68
N LEU A 36 8.90 -5.19 -10.96
CA LEU A 36 7.88 -4.53 -10.14
C LEU A 36 6.59 -5.35 -10.07
N ARG A 37 6.17 -5.94 -11.20
CA ARG A 37 5.02 -6.85 -11.25
C ARG A 37 5.18 -8.01 -10.28
N GLN A 38 6.35 -8.65 -10.27
CA GLN A 38 6.63 -9.74 -9.32
C GLN A 38 6.62 -9.25 -7.86
N LEU A 39 7.15 -8.05 -7.57
CA LEU A 39 7.12 -7.48 -6.22
C LEU A 39 5.70 -7.19 -5.73
N VAL A 40 4.80 -6.77 -6.63
CA VAL A 40 3.37 -6.60 -6.33
C VAL A 40 2.74 -7.94 -5.97
N GLU A 41 2.97 -9.00 -6.76
CA GLU A 41 2.45 -10.35 -6.47
C GLU A 41 2.94 -10.90 -5.13
N ILE A 42 4.24 -10.73 -4.83
CA ILE A 42 4.80 -11.10 -3.52
C ILE A 42 4.11 -10.32 -2.40
N THR A 43 3.84 -9.03 -2.61
CA THR A 43 3.18 -8.19 -1.62
C THR A 43 1.75 -8.66 -1.36
N LEU A 44 1.00 -8.97 -2.42
CA LEU A 44 -0.36 -9.53 -2.33
C LEU A 44 -0.36 -10.86 -1.60
N TYR A 45 0.52 -11.79 -1.98
CA TYR A 45 0.63 -13.10 -1.33
C TYR A 45 0.87 -12.97 0.18
N LEU A 46 1.81 -12.12 0.59
CA LEU A 46 2.09 -11.90 2.01
C LEU A 46 0.89 -11.29 2.74
N ALA A 47 0.22 -10.31 2.13
CA ALA A 47 -0.93 -9.64 2.72
C ALA A 47 -2.14 -10.58 2.88
N GLU A 48 -2.49 -11.34 1.84
CA GLU A 48 -3.62 -12.27 1.84
C GLU A 48 -3.46 -13.39 2.87
N ASN A 49 -2.22 -13.78 3.16
CA ASN A 49 -1.90 -14.84 4.11
C ASN A 49 -1.53 -14.32 5.51
N ASN A 50 -1.67 -13.01 5.78
CA ASN A 50 -1.29 -12.38 7.06
C ASN A 50 0.18 -12.66 7.46
N ILE A 51 1.08 -12.74 6.49
CA ILE A 51 2.50 -13.04 6.71
C ILE A 51 3.28 -11.74 6.89
N ALA A 52 4.11 -11.68 7.93
CA ALA A 52 4.98 -10.54 8.18
C ALA A 52 5.93 -10.27 7.00
N PHE A 53 6.05 -9.01 6.58
CA PHE A 53 6.86 -8.64 5.42
C PHE A 53 8.36 -8.55 5.72
N ARG A 54 8.69 -8.02 6.90
CA ARG A 54 10.04 -7.59 7.27
C ARG A 54 10.66 -8.50 8.32
N GLY A 55 11.98 -8.52 8.32
CA GLY A 55 12.79 -9.04 9.41
C GLY A 55 13.68 -7.94 9.98
N SER A 56 14.65 -8.32 10.80
CA SER A 56 15.60 -7.39 11.42
C SER A 56 16.60 -6.79 10.42
N SER A 57 16.73 -7.36 9.22
CA SER A 57 17.59 -6.83 8.16
C SER A 57 16.77 -6.37 6.96
N SER A 58 17.22 -5.29 6.31
CA SER A 58 16.64 -4.73 5.08
C SER A 58 17.46 -5.08 3.83
N LYS A 59 18.44 -5.99 3.94
CA LYS A 59 19.36 -6.34 2.86
C LYS A 59 19.13 -7.76 2.35
N VAL A 60 19.16 -7.94 1.04
CA VAL A 60 19.17 -9.28 0.43
C VAL A 60 20.40 -10.07 0.90
N PHE A 61 20.24 -11.39 1.00
CA PHE A 61 21.26 -12.38 1.37
C PHE A 61 21.86 -12.19 2.76
N THR A 62 21.14 -11.51 3.65
CA THR A 62 21.50 -11.40 5.06
C THR A 62 20.53 -12.19 5.93
N LYS A 63 21.00 -12.65 7.09
CA LYS A 63 20.16 -13.35 8.06
C LYS A 63 18.99 -12.45 8.47
N ASN A 64 17.79 -13.02 8.57
CA ASN A 64 16.56 -12.34 9.01
C ASN A 64 16.20 -11.13 8.12
N ASN A 65 16.33 -11.24 6.80
CA ASN A 65 15.94 -10.20 5.84
C ASN A 65 14.42 -10.09 5.58
N GLY A 66 13.61 -10.90 6.28
CA GLY A 66 12.15 -10.90 6.19
C GLY A 66 11.60 -11.71 5.02
N ASN A 67 10.30 -12.00 5.08
CA ASN A 67 9.65 -12.88 4.11
C ASN A 67 9.56 -12.24 2.72
N PHE A 68 9.45 -10.92 2.62
CA PHE A 68 9.43 -10.23 1.33
C PHE A 68 10.73 -10.45 0.55
N LEU A 69 11.88 -10.13 1.15
CA LEU A 69 13.18 -10.35 0.50
C LEU A 69 13.48 -11.85 0.34
N GLY A 70 13.06 -12.68 1.30
CA GLY A 70 13.16 -14.14 1.20
C GLY A 70 12.43 -14.70 -0.02
N LEU A 71 11.20 -14.25 -0.28
CA LEU A 71 10.42 -14.66 -1.46
C LEU A 71 11.03 -14.14 -2.76
N VAL A 72 11.52 -12.90 -2.79
CA VAL A 72 12.27 -12.36 -3.94
C VAL A 72 13.47 -13.26 -4.27
N GLN A 73 14.22 -13.67 -3.25
CA GLN A 73 15.37 -14.58 -3.44
C GLN A 73 14.97 -15.97 -3.89
N LEU A 74 13.85 -16.49 -3.38
CA LEU A 74 13.33 -17.80 -3.77
C LEU A 74 12.91 -17.79 -5.24
N LEU A 75 12.10 -16.80 -5.64
CA LEU A 75 11.63 -16.66 -7.02
C LEU A 75 12.79 -16.36 -7.98
N GLY A 76 13.79 -15.61 -7.53
CA GLY A 76 15.00 -15.37 -8.31
C GLY A 76 15.83 -16.63 -8.63
N LYS A 77 15.57 -17.77 -7.97
CA LYS A 77 16.17 -19.06 -8.39
C LYS A 77 15.54 -19.63 -9.65
N PHE A 78 14.33 -19.21 -9.98
CA PHE A 78 13.51 -19.75 -11.08
C PHE A 78 13.21 -18.68 -12.15
N ASP A 79 13.40 -17.41 -11.85
CA ASP A 79 13.15 -16.29 -12.75
C ASP A 79 14.45 -15.53 -13.08
N ALA A 80 14.84 -15.53 -14.35
CA ALA A 80 16.11 -14.94 -14.81
C ALA A 80 16.14 -13.41 -14.66
N VAL A 81 15.00 -12.75 -14.78
CA VAL A 81 14.88 -11.28 -14.70
C VAL A 81 15.08 -10.82 -13.25
N LEU A 82 14.46 -11.51 -12.31
CA LEU A 82 14.61 -11.27 -10.89
C LEU A 82 16.00 -11.68 -10.40
N LEU A 83 16.57 -12.77 -10.93
CA LEU A 83 17.96 -13.16 -10.68
C LEU A 83 18.94 -12.05 -11.07
N GLU A 84 18.79 -11.50 -12.27
CA GLU A 84 19.64 -10.42 -12.76
C GLU A 84 19.43 -9.14 -11.93
N HIS A 85 18.20 -8.84 -11.51
CA HIS A 85 17.95 -7.73 -10.59
C HIS A 85 18.66 -7.93 -9.24
N LEU A 86 18.60 -9.13 -8.66
CA LEU A 86 19.29 -9.47 -7.41
C LEU A 86 20.81 -9.36 -7.57
N ARG A 87 21.37 -9.80 -8.71
CA ARG A 87 22.80 -9.63 -9.04
C ARG A 87 23.17 -8.16 -9.04
N LYS A 88 22.47 -7.33 -9.82
CA LYS A 88 22.74 -5.88 -9.93
C LYS A 88 22.65 -5.17 -8.57
N VAL A 89 21.68 -5.53 -7.73
CA VAL A 89 21.53 -4.98 -6.37
C VAL A 89 22.69 -5.40 -5.47
N THR A 90 23.11 -6.66 -5.54
CA THR A 90 24.18 -7.21 -4.69
C THR A 90 25.55 -6.60 -5.03
N TYR A 91 25.85 -6.44 -6.32
CA TYR A 91 27.10 -5.83 -6.79
C TYR A 91 27.05 -4.30 -6.89
N ARG A 92 25.94 -3.67 -6.49
CA ARG A 92 25.72 -2.21 -6.56
C ARG A 92 25.88 -1.63 -7.98
N GLU A 93 25.54 -2.43 -8.98
CA GLU A 93 25.58 -2.04 -10.40
C GLU A 93 24.34 -1.27 -10.84
N THR A 94 23.31 -1.20 -9.98
CA THR A 94 22.11 -0.39 -10.20
C THR A 94 21.91 0.61 -9.07
N LYS A 95 21.44 1.82 -9.44
CA LYS A 95 20.92 2.80 -8.48
C LYS A 95 19.43 2.60 -8.18
N PHE A 96 18.72 1.82 -9.01
CA PHE A 96 17.31 1.54 -8.86
C PHE A 96 17.09 0.34 -7.95
N TYR A 97 17.07 0.60 -6.65
CA TYR A 97 16.81 -0.40 -5.61
C TYR A 97 15.30 -0.57 -5.40
N LEU A 98 14.66 -1.34 -6.29
CA LEU A 98 13.23 -1.71 -6.15
C LEU A 98 12.96 -2.56 -4.89
N LEU A 99 14.03 -3.10 -4.28
CA LEU A 99 13.96 -3.91 -3.05
C LEU A 99 14.12 -3.09 -1.75
N SER A 100 14.15 -1.76 -1.86
CA SER A 100 14.28 -0.89 -0.68
C SER A 100 13.01 -0.87 0.17
N VAL A 101 13.19 -0.57 1.46
CA VAL A 101 12.09 -0.45 2.43
C VAL A 101 11.06 0.63 2.00
N SER A 102 11.53 1.72 1.38
CA SER A 102 10.68 2.78 0.87
C SER A 102 9.77 2.29 -0.27
N ILE A 103 10.33 1.59 -1.27
CA ILE A 103 9.55 1.05 -2.38
C ILE A 103 8.57 -0.01 -1.89
N GLN A 104 8.99 -0.88 -0.97
CA GLN A 104 8.09 -1.85 -0.34
C GLN A 104 6.89 -1.14 0.34
N ASN A 105 7.13 -0.08 1.12
CA ASN A 105 6.06 0.70 1.74
C ASN A 105 5.15 1.36 0.68
N GLU A 106 5.72 1.87 -0.41
CA GLU A 106 4.97 2.49 -1.49
C GLU A 106 3.99 1.49 -2.14
N ILE A 107 4.47 0.29 -2.45
CA ILE A 107 3.62 -0.78 -2.99
C ILE A 107 2.50 -1.14 -2.00
N ILE A 108 2.84 -1.34 -0.72
CA ILE A 108 1.85 -1.64 0.33
C ILE A 108 0.80 -0.53 0.41
N ASN A 109 1.21 0.74 0.41
CA ASN A 109 0.31 1.88 0.50
C ASN A 109 -0.60 2.01 -0.72
N MET A 110 -0.07 1.78 -1.94
CA MET A 110 -0.86 1.80 -3.16
C MET A 110 -1.92 0.70 -3.16
N LEU A 111 -1.54 -0.53 -2.82
CA LEU A 111 -2.46 -1.67 -2.73
C LEU A 111 -3.52 -1.44 -1.64
N GLY A 112 -3.09 -1.03 -0.44
CA GLY A 112 -3.99 -0.70 0.66
C GLY A 112 -4.98 0.41 0.30
N SER A 113 -4.54 1.43 -0.43
CA SER A 113 -5.41 2.49 -0.94
C SER A 113 -6.46 1.95 -1.90
N LYS A 114 -6.11 1.03 -2.80
CA LYS A 114 -7.07 0.38 -3.72
C LYS A 114 -8.08 -0.51 -2.99
N VAL A 115 -7.65 -1.23 -1.95
CA VAL A 115 -8.56 -1.99 -1.09
C VAL A 115 -9.53 -1.04 -0.38
N LYS A 116 -9.03 0.05 0.21
CA LYS A 116 -9.85 1.06 0.89
C LYS A 116 -10.83 1.74 -0.06
N GLU A 117 -10.41 2.12 -1.26
CA GLU A 117 -11.30 2.66 -2.31
C GLU A 117 -12.43 1.67 -2.64
N SER A 118 -12.12 0.38 -2.76
CA SER A 118 -13.10 -0.67 -3.04
C SER A 118 -14.11 -0.82 -1.91
N ILE A 119 -13.65 -0.82 -0.65
CA ILE A 119 -14.51 -0.84 0.54
C ILE A 119 -15.43 0.39 0.57
N ILE A 120 -14.88 1.60 0.40
CA ILE A 120 -15.67 2.85 0.40
C ILE A 120 -16.73 2.83 -0.69
N LYS A 121 -16.42 2.31 -1.89
CA LYS A 121 -17.40 2.15 -2.97
C LYS A 121 -18.58 1.26 -2.57
N LYS A 122 -18.34 0.19 -1.80
CA LYS A 122 -19.42 -0.67 -1.25
C LYS A 122 -20.25 0.04 -0.18
N ILE A 123 -19.61 0.87 0.65
CA ILE A 123 -20.27 1.60 1.74
C ILE A 123 -21.28 2.65 1.24
N LYS A 124 -21.18 3.12 -0.02
CA LYS A 124 -22.04 4.17 -0.64
C LYS A 124 -23.56 3.96 -0.59
N THR A 125 -24.03 2.93 0.10
CA THR A 125 -25.39 2.87 0.65
C THR A 125 -25.74 4.10 1.50
N LYS A 126 -27.05 4.34 1.64
CA LYS A 126 -27.54 5.55 2.31
C LYS A 126 -27.21 5.61 3.80
N TYR A 127 -27.06 4.48 4.49
CA TYR A 127 -26.88 4.45 5.95
C TYR A 127 -25.75 3.51 6.37
N PHE A 128 -25.01 3.92 7.40
CA PHE A 128 -23.94 3.13 7.99
C PHE A 128 -23.85 3.39 9.50
N SER A 129 -23.09 2.56 10.19
CA SER A 129 -22.71 2.76 11.59
C SER A 129 -21.19 2.71 11.73
N VAL A 130 -20.66 3.40 12.73
CA VAL A 130 -19.24 3.41 13.04
C VAL A 130 -18.96 2.59 14.29
N ILE A 131 -17.89 1.82 14.25
CA ILE A 131 -17.32 1.08 15.36
C ILE A 131 -15.92 1.63 15.55
N PHE A 132 -15.65 2.13 16.74
CA PHE A 132 -14.44 2.88 17.04
C PHE A 132 -13.85 2.35 18.33
N ASP A 133 -12.67 1.76 18.21
CA ASP A 133 -12.03 0.99 19.27
C ASP A 133 -10.63 1.55 19.55
N CYS A 134 -10.38 1.93 20.81
CA CYS A 134 -9.16 2.58 21.25
C CYS A 134 -8.34 1.63 22.12
N THR A 135 -7.11 1.37 21.72
CA THR A 135 -6.16 0.59 22.51
C THR A 135 -4.85 1.37 22.68
N PRO A 136 -4.23 1.35 23.87
CA PRO A 136 -2.88 1.87 24.05
C PRO A 136 -1.88 0.99 23.30
N ASP A 137 -0.95 1.61 22.57
CA ASP A 137 0.16 0.92 21.92
C ASP A 137 1.34 0.71 22.87
N ILE A 138 2.39 0.02 22.39
CA ILE A 138 3.61 -0.28 23.16
C ILE A 138 4.35 0.96 23.68
N SER A 139 4.08 2.14 23.12
CA SER A 139 4.64 3.43 23.53
C SER A 139 3.67 4.23 24.40
N HIS A 140 2.60 3.60 24.89
CA HIS A 140 1.50 4.21 25.64
C HIS A 140 0.79 5.33 24.87
N LYS A 141 0.81 5.29 23.53
CA LYS A 141 -0.01 6.17 22.69
C LYS A 141 -1.33 5.49 22.37
N GLU A 142 -2.41 6.23 22.50
CA GLU A 142 -3.75 5.74 22.20
C GLU A 142 -3.90 5.63 20.69
N GLN A 143 -4.09 4.41 20.20
CA GLN A 143 -4.39 4.14 18.80
C GLN A 143 -5.83 3.72 18.67
N THR A 144 -6.51 4.34 17.72
CA THR A 144 -7.89 4.04 17.44
C THR A 144 -8.04 3.33 16.11
N SER A 145 -8.79 2.23 16.09
CA SER A 145 -9.28 1.61 14.88
C SER A 145 -10.66 2.16 14.51
N LEU A 146 -10.86 2.47 13.23
CA LEU A 146 -12.15 2.81 12.66
C LEU A 146 -12.64 1.67 11.77
N THR A 147 -13.77 1.09 12.14
CA THR A 147 -14.49 0.07 11.38
C THR A 147 -15.88 0.61 11.03
N ILE A 148 -16.32 0.41 9.79
CA ILE A 148 -17.65 0.82 9.35
C ILE A 148 -18.50 -0.43 9.11
N ARG A 149 -19.69 -0.42 9.72
CA ARG A 149 -20.74 -1.42 9.51
C ARG A 149 -21.77 -0.85 8.54
N TYR A 150 -22.07 -1.60 7.48
CA TYR A 150 -22.96 -1.13 6.41
C TYR A 150 -23.71 -2.30 5.78
N VAL A 151 -24.79 -1.97 5.07
CA VAL A 151 -25.53 -2.94 4.29
C VAL A 151 -24.88 -3.01 2.91
N SER A 152 -24.52 -4.21 2.47
CA SER A 152 -23.98 -4.50 1.15
C SER A 152 -25.01 -5.31 0.38
N LYS A 153 -25.49 -4.76 -0.74
CA LYS A 153 -26.40 -5.47 -1.65
C LYS A 153 -25.59 -6.06 -2.80
N LYS A 154 -25.53 -7.39 -2.90
CA LYS A 154 -24.95 -8.11 -4.03
C LYS A 154 -26.08 -8.87 -4.71
N SER A 155 -26.47 -8.42 -5.90
CA SER A 155 -27.66 -8.95 -6.60
C SER A 155 -28.91 -8.83 -5.70
N ASP A 156 -29.60 -9.93 -5.40
CA ASP A 156 -30.76 -9.95 -4.50
C ASP A 156 -30.41 -10.24 -3.04
N ASP A 157 -29.15 -10.56 -2.73
CA ASP A 157 -28.71 -10.84 -1.37
C ASP A 157 -28.34 -9.56 -0.62
N ILE A 158 -28.94 -9.39 0.56
CA ILE A 158 -28.65 -8.30 1.48
C ILE A 158 -27.75 -8.85 2.58
N ASN A 159 -26.51 -8.37 2.63
CA ASN A 159 -25.54 -8.74 3.66
C ASN A 159 -25.20 -7.55 4.53
N ILE A 160 -25.00 -7.78 5.82
CA ILE A 160 -24.41 -6.79 6.73
C ILE A 160 -22.90 -7.05 6.73
N GLU A 161 -22.13 -6.09 6.25
CA GLU A 161 -20.67 -6.18 6.20
C GLU A 161 -20.05 -5.18 7.21
N GLU A 162 -18.97 -5.61 7.85
CA GLU A 162 -18.10 -4.75 8.67
C GLU A 162 -16.75 -4.68 7.97
N SER A 163 -16.21 -3.47 7.80
CA SER A 163 -14.93 -3.28 7.13
C SER A 163 -14.07 -2.29 7.87
N PHE A 164 -12.86 -2.74 8.20
CA PHE A 164 -11.81 -1.90 8.74
C PHE A 164 -11.40 -0.83 7.71
N ILE A 165 -11.26 0.41 8.16
CA ILE A 165 -10.97 1.57 7.31
C ILE A 165 -9.56 2.10 7.53
N THR A 166 -9.18 2.32 8.79
CA THR A 166 -7.87 2.85 9.15
C THR A 166 -7.60 2.72 10.65
N TYR A 167 -6.32 2.74 10.99
CA TYR A 167 -5.87 3.16 12.32
C TYR A 167 -5.59 4.65 12.31
N GLN A 168 -5.78 5.28 13.47
CA GLN A 168 -5.48 6.68 13.68
C GLN A 168 -4.95 6.87 15.10
N VAL A 169 -3.86 7.62 15.24
CA VAL A 169 -3.34 7.97 16.57
C VAL A 169 -4.24 9.05 17.16
N ALA A 170 -4.77 8.80 18.36
CA ALA A 170 -5.47 9.79 19.16
C ALA A 170 -4.44 10.52 20.03
N GLU A 171 -4.05 11.73 19.60
CA GLU A 171 -3.14 12.58 20.38
C GLU A 171 -3.79 13.05 21.68
N GLU A 172 -5.12 13.21 21.66
CA GLU A 172 -5.96 13.55 22.80
C GLU A 172 -7.14 12.56 22.88
N THR A 173 -7.50 12.15 24.09
CA THR A 173 -8.59 11.19 24.36
C THR A 173 -9.86 11.87 24.87
N THR A 174 -9.97 13.19 24.75
CA THR A 174 -11.20 13.92 25.07
C THR A 174 -12.30 13.55 24.06
N GLY A 175 -13.57 13.57 24.49
CA GLY A 175 -14.67 13.25 23.57
C GLY A 175 -14.71 14.20 22.36
N GLU A 176 -14.42 15.49 22.56
CA GLU A 176 -14.34 16.46 21.46
C GLU A 176 -13.27 16.09 20.43
N ALA A 177 -12.04 15.79 20.87
CA ALA A 177 -10.95 15.41 19.97
C ALA A 177 -11.27 14.12 19.20
N LEU A 178 -11.87 13.13 19.86
CA LEU A 178 -12.27 11.87 19.23
C LEU A 178 -13.43 12.05 18.24
N THR A 179 -14.38 12.95 18.55
CA THR A 179 -15.46 13.32 17.62
C THR A 179 -14.92 13.96 16.36
N ASP A 180 -14.01 14.93 16.50
CA ASP A 180 -13.35 15.60 15.38
C ASP A 180 -12.54 14.62 14.53
N LEU A 181 -11.87 13.66 15.18
CA LEU A 181 -11.16 12.58 14.52
C LEU A 181 -12.11 11.75 13.64
N ILE A 182 -13.24 11.31 14.20
CA ILE A 182 -14.26 10.52 13.49
C ILE A 182 -14.82 11.30 12.30
N PHE A 183 -15.18 12.57 12.51
CA PHE A 183 -15.71 13.42 11.44
C PHE A 183 -14.70 13.62 10.32
N LYS A 184 -13.44 13.87 10.66
CA LYS A 184 -12.35 14.00 9.70
C LYS A 184 -12.15 12.73 8.88
N GLU A 185 -12.15 11.55 9.51
CA GLU A 185 -11.97 10.28 8.81
C GLU A 185 -13.16 9.90 7.93
N ILE A 186 -14.39 10.13 8.40
CA ILE A 186 -15.61 9.93 7.59
C ILE A 186 -15.60 10.87 6.37
N ALA A 187 -15.23 12.14 6.57
CA ALA A 187 -15.13 13.13 5.49
C ALA A 187 -14.04 12.75 4.48
N LYS A 188 -12.87 12.28 4.93
CA LYS A 188 -11.81 11.75 4.04
C LYS A 188 -12.28 10.56 3.21
N CYS A 189 -13.20 9.75 3.74
CA CYS A 189 -13.81 8.65 3.00
C CYS A 189 -14.91 9.12 2.02
N GLY A 190 -15.22 10.42 1.96
CA GLY A 190 -16.30 10.95 1.14
C GLY A 190 -17.69 10.53 1.63
N LEU A 191 -17.80 10.12 2.89
CA LEU A 191 -19.05 9.71 3.51
C LEU A 191 -19.68 10.91 4.23
N ASN A 192 -21.02 10.94 4.27
CA ASN A 192 -21.75 12.00 4.97
C ASN A 192 -22.08 11.54 6.38
N ILE A 193 -21.59 12.24 7.40
CA ILE A 193 -21.90 11.93 8.81
C ILE A 193 -23.41 11.91 9.09
N LYS A 194 -24.22 12.70 8.37
CA LYS A 194 -25.70 12.72 8.51
C LYS A 194 -26.36 11.38 8.17
N ASN A 195 -25.63 10.50 7.48
CA ASN A 195 -26.05 9.15 7.13
C ASN A 195 -25.62 8.10 8.17
N CYS A 196 -24.79 8.49 9.15
CA CYS A 196 -24.48 7.65 10.29
C CYS A 196 -25.75 7.42 11.13
N ARG A 197 -26.03 6.16 11.49
CA ARG A 197 -27.23 5.74 12.25
C ARG A 197 -26.91 4.97 13.52
N GLY A 198 -25.64 4.66 13.75
CA GLY A 198 -25.20 3.99 14.97
C GLY A 198 -23.73 4.25 15.22
N GLN A 199 -23.37 4.32 16.49
CA GLN A 199 -22.01 4.53 16.97
C GLN A 199 -21.75 3.49 18.06
N CYS A 200 -20.59 2.85 18.02
CA CYS A 200 -20.17 1.84 18.98
C CYS A 200 -18.74 2.13 19.42
N TYR A 201 -18.52 2.17 20.74
CA TYR A 201 -17.28 2.59 21.38
C TYR A 201 -16.91 1.62 22.51
N ASP A 202 -15.63 1.26 22.62
CA ASP A 202 -15.14 0.41 23.73
C ASP A 202 -14.88 1.21 25.02
N ASN A 203 -14.54 2.51 24.91
CA ASN A 203 -14.17 3.35 26.05
C ASN A 203 -15.34 4.16 26.64
N ALA A 204 -15.96 3.63 27.70
CA ALA A 204 -17.21 4.16 28.27
C ALA A 204 -17.15 5.60 28.85
N ALA A 205 -16.03 6.06 29.42
CA ALA A 205 -16.04 7.30 30.21
C ALA A 205 -16.04 8.58 29.36
N ASN A 206 -15.16 8.67 28.36
CA ASN A 206 -15.05 9.86 27.49
C ASN A 206 -15.96 9.77 26.25
N MET A 207 -16.44 8.58 25.89
CA MET A 207 -17.29 8.39 24.71
C MET A 207 -18.79 8.45 25.04
N ALA A 208 -19.22 8.07 26.25
CA ALA A 208 -20.64 8.07 26.64
C ALA A 208 -21.09 9.28 27.48
N GLY A 209 -20.25 10.32 27.59
CA GLY A 209 -20.53 11.50 28.43
C GLY A 209 -21.70 12.35 27.90
N ILE A 210 -22.70 12.64 28.73
CA ILE A 210 -23.90 13.42 28.34
C ILE A 210 -23.57 14.85 27.85
N HIS A 211 -22.48 15.44 28.35
CA HIS A 211 -22.11 16.84 28.06
C HIS A 211 -20.82 17.02 27.24
N LYS A 212 -19.96 15.99 27.19
CA LYS A 212 -18.63 16.02 26.53
C LYS A 212 -18.26 14.67 25.89
N GLY A 213 -19.24 13.80 25.68
CA GLY A 213 -19.08 12.52 24.99
C GLY A 213 -19.09 12.66 23.47
N VAL A 214 -18.97 11.52 22.79
CA VAL A 214 -18.84 11.39 21.31
C VAL A 214 -20.15 10.96 20.67
#